data_AF-A0A960KS50-F1
#
_entry.id   AF-A0A960KS50-F1
#
_cell.length_a   1.000
_cell.length_b   1.000
_cell.length_c   1.000
_cell.angle_alpha   90.00
_cell.angle_beta   90.00
_cell.angle_gamma   90.00
#
_symmetry.space_group_name_H-M   'P 1'
#
loop_
_entity.id
_entity.type
_entity.pdbx_description
1 polymer ?
#
loop_
_entity_poly.entity_id
_entity_poly.type
_entity_poly.pdbx_seq_one_letter_code
_entity_poly.pdbx_strand_id
1 'polypeptide(L)'
;MKVRFWGVRGGVPTPGAGHARFGGNTSCISVESDSGELLILDAGTGLRLLGNQLLQRAPQGGLEATILFSHLHWDHIQGIPFFKPLFNPRNTFRFMGQDTKDLTFQRSLEVQQASSFFPVDLEYMSARKSFHSLTEGTFQQGPFSIQARRLNHPGGCLGFRIQVGEACLVYATDTEHIVEGPDPVIVDLARHADLLIFDTNYTPEEYRQGRVGWGHSTWEHAILNARAAGVRRLVMFHHDQDHDDVAMDAIERAAHQHCGNCFAAREGMVLQLQERKDAEGARELEILLPEGGRLSHNLSAVSAS
;
A
#
# COMPACT_ATOMS: atom_id res chain seq x y z
N MET A 1 9.71 10.20 -7.48
CA MET A 1 9.21 8.99 -6.75
C MET A 1 8.05 8.34 -7.53
N LYS A 2 8.16 7.06 -7.86
CA LYS A 2 7.14 6.29 -8.60
C LYS A 2 6.49 5.24 -7.69
N VAL A 3 5.16 5.24 -7.59
CA VAL A 3 4.38 4.30 -6.78
C VAL A 3 3.58 3.40 -7.72
N ARG A 4 3.57 2.08 -7.50
CA ARG A 4 2.78 1.14 -8.30
C ARG A 4 2.07 0.11 -7.44
N PHE A 5 0.80 -0.11 -7.76
CA PHE A 5 -0.10 -1.02 -7.06
C PHE A 5 -0.09 -2.38 -7.76
N TRP A 6 0.32 -3.41 -7.05
CA TRP A 6 0.38 -4.79 -7.54
C TRP A 6 -0.74 -5.67 -7.00
N GLY A 7 -1.29 -5.29 -5.85
CA GLY A 7 -2.52 -5.81 -5.29
C GLY A 7 -3.14 -4.77 -4.39
N VAL A 8 -4.48 -4.76 -4.34
CA VAL A 8 -5.29 -3.71 -3.71
C VAL A 8 -6.40 -4.25 -2.79
N ARG A 9 -6.55 -5.57 -2.73
CA ARG A 9 -7.57 -6.26 -1.95
C ARG A 9 -7.10 -6.54 -0.53
N GLY A 10 -8.05 -6.50 0.40
CA GLY A 10 -7.88 -7.04 1.75
C GLY A 10 -8.42 -8.46 1.90
N GLY A 11 -8.01 -9.11 2.98
CA GLY A 11 -8.52 -10.41 3.44
C GLY A 11 -8.02 -11.60 2.63
N VAL A 12 -8.44 -11.71 1.36
CA VAL A 12 -8.10 -12.82 0.46
C VAL A 12 -8.03 -12.37 -1.00
N PRO A 13 -7.29 -13.06 -1.87
CA PRO A 13 -7.34 -12.78 -3.29
C PRO A 13 -8.71 -13.12 -3.88
N THR A 14 -9.20 -12.26 -4.78
CA THR A 14 -10.52 -12.34 -5.43
C THR A 14 -10.39 -12.48 -6.95
N PRO A 15 -9.83 -13.59 -7.46
CA PRO A 15 -9.73 -13.80 -8.90
C PRO A 15 -11.13 -13.99 -9.48
N GLY A 16 -11.53 -13.13 -10.42
CA GLY A 16 -12.81 -13.28 -11.09
C GLY A 16 -13.11 -12.15 -12.05
N ALA A 17 -13.96 -12.42 -13.05
CA ALA A 17 -14.36 -11.42 -14.04
C ALA A 17 -15.04 -10.20 -13.39
N GLY A 18 -15.78 -10.41 -12.31
CA GLY A 18 -16.42 -9.34 -11.55
C GLY A 18 -15.47 -8.49 -10.71
N HIS A 19 -14.18 -8.81 -10.62
CA HIS A 19 -13.18 -8.06 -9.83
C HIS A 19 -12.01 -7.58 -10.70
N ALA A 20 -12.03 -7.85 -12.00
CA ALA A 20 -10.89 -7.66 -12.88
C ALA A 20 -10.54 -6.19 -13.13
N ARG A 21 -11.51 -5.27 -13.00
CA ARG A 21 -11.30 -3.85 -13.26
C ARG A 21 -10.57 -3.15 -12.12
N PHE A 22 -10.85 -3.52 -10.87
CA PHE A 22 -10.09 -3.01 -9.72
C PHE A 22 -8.88 -3.89 -9.38
N GLY A 23 -8.96 -5.19 -9.62
CA GLY A 23 -7.90 -6.15 -9.27
C GLY A 23 -8.34 -7.12 -8.18
N GLY A 24 -7.70 -8.30 -8.16
CA GLY A 24 -8.01 -9.42 -7.26
C GLY A 24 -6.83 -9.94 -6.43
N ASN A 25 -5.63 -9.41 -6.60
CA ASN A 25 -4.48 -9.62 -5.74
C ASN A 25 -4.55 -8.74 -4.48
N THR A 26 -3.98 -9.27 -3.41
CA THR A 26 -3.91 -8.64 -2.10
C THR A 26 -2.69 -7.73 -1.94
N SER A 27 -2.76 -6.86 -0.92
CA SER A 27 -1.82 -5.79 -0.57
C SER A 27 -0.37 -5.99 -1.00
N CYS A 28 0.04 -5.24 -2.03
CA CYS A 28 1.44 -5.12 -2.44
C CYS A 28 1.63 -3.86 -3.28
N ILE A 29 2.56 -2.99 -2.86
CA ILE A 29 2.88 -1.74 -3.55
C ILE A 29 4.40 -1.62 -3.69
N SER A 30 4.89 -1.22 -4.86
CA SER A 30 6.29 -0.82 -5.03
C SER A 30 6.43 0.69 -5.07
N VAL A 31 7.43 1.22 -4.38
CA VAL A 31 7.85 2.62 -4.40
C VAL A 31 9.29 2.67 -4.89
N GLU A 32 9.50 3.26 -6.06
CA GLU A 32 10.82 3.46 -6.66
C GLU A 32 11.24 4.94 -6.53
N SER A 33 12.47 5.17 -6.07
CA SER A 33 13.09 6.50 -6.16
C SER A 33 13.43 6.83 -7.62
N ASP A 34 13.77 8.08 -7.91
CA ASP A 34 14.20 8.46 -9.26
C ASP A 34 15.63 7.95 -9.58
N SER A 35 16.40 7.58 -8.56
CA SER A 35 17.71 6.91 -8.66
C SER A 35 17.63 5.38 -8.76
N GLY A 36 16.43 4.79 -8.65
CA GLY A 36 16.17 3.38 -8.92
C GLY A 36 16.16 2.45 -7.69
N GLU A 37 16.36 2.97 -6.48
CA GLU A 37 16.15 2.19 -5.25
C GLU A 37 14.68 1.79 -5.08
N LEU A 38 14.46 0.56 -4.63
CA LEU A 38 13.14 -0.04 -4.52
C LEU A 38 12.76 -0.30 -3.06
N LEU A 39 11.62 0.26 -2.67
CA LEU A 39 10.89 -0.08 -1.45
C LEU A 39 9.62 -0.84 -1.84
N ILE A 40 9.26 -1.88 -1.10
CA ILE A 40 8.02 -2.65 -1.28
C ILE A 40 7.22 -2.53 0.01
N LEU A 41 5.93 -2.21 -0.10
CA LEU A 41 5.00 -2.13 1.02
C LEU A 41 4.08 -3.34 0.94
N ASP A 42 4.18 -4.18 1.95
CA ASP A 42 3.56 -5.50 2.05
C ASP A 42 3.89 -6.45 0.88
N ALA A 43 3.68 -7.73 1.14
CA ALA A 43 4.14 -8.85 0.35
C ALA A 43 2.98 -9.82 0.06
N GLY A 44 1.78 -9.29 -0.13
CA GLY A 44 0.59 -10.01 -0.53
C GLY A 44 0.71 -10.67 -1.91
N THR A 45 -0.37 -11.28 -2.40
CA THR A 45 -0.35 -12.03 -3.67
C THR A 45 0.09 -11.19 -4.88
N GLY A 46 -0.06 -9.86 -4.83
CA GLY A 46 0.45 -8.94 -5.85
C GLY A 46 1.97 -9.00 -6.03
N LEU A 47 2.71 -9.40 -4.99
CA LEU A 47 4.17 -9.54 -5.01
C LEU A 47 4.65 -10.48 -6.13
N ARG A 48 3.86 -11.51 -6.48
CA ARG A 48 4.16 -12.43 -7.58
C ARG A 48 4.29 -11.69 -8.92
N LEU A 49 3.40 -10.74 -9.18
CA LEU A 49 3.41 -9.95 -10.42
C LEU A 49 4.58 -8.97 -10.44
N LEU A 50 4.87 -8.32 -9.31
CA LEU A 50 6.06 -7.49 -9.15
C LEU A 50 7.32 -8.30 -9.46
N GLY A 51 7.45 -9.50 -8.89
CA GLY A 51 8.59 -10.38 -9.12
C GLY A 51 8.80 -10.76 -10.58
N ASN A 52 7.72 -11.04 -11.31
CA ASN A 52 7.80 -11.30 -12.75
C ASN A 52 8.32 -10.08 -13.52
N GLN A 53 7.87 -8.86 -13.17
CA GLN A 53 8.37 -7.64 -13.81
C GLN A 53 9.85 -7.38 -13.49
N LEU A 54 10.27 -7.55 -12.23
CA LEU A 54 11.66 -7.31 -11.84
C LEU A 54 12.62 -8.25 -12.56
N LEU A 55 12.23 -9.50 -12.78
CA LEU A 55 13.03 -10.45 -13.56
C LEU A 55 13.16 -10.07 -15.04
N GLN A 56 12.17 -9.40 -15.62
CA GLN A 56 12.30 -8.87 -16.99
C GLN A 56 13.31 -7.71 -17.05
N ARG A 57 13.37 -6.88 -16.00
CA ARG A 57 14.32 -5.76 -15.89
C ARG A 57 15.74 -6.22 -15.59
N ALA A 58 15.90 -7.23 -14.73
CA ALA A 58 17.19 -7.73 -14.27
C ALA A 58 17.24 -9.27 -14.34
N PRO A 59 17.26 -9.86 -15.55
CA PRO A 59 17.17 -11.32 -15.72
C PRO A 59 18.36 -12.07 -15.11
N GLN A 60 19.51 -11.39 -15.01
CA GLN A 60 20.73 -11.93 -14.40
C GLN A 60 20.79 -11.75 -12.88
N GLY A 61 19.78 -11.15 -12.25
CA GLY A 61 19.79 -10.77 -10.84
C GLY A 61 20.49 -9.44 -10.57
N GLY A 62 20.93 -9.23 -9.33
CA GLY A 62 21.47 -7.94 -8.87
C GLY A 62 20.36 -6.99 -8.38
N LEU A 63 19.17 -7.52 -8.07
CA LEU A 63 18.07 -6.75 -7.52
C LEU A 63 18.33 -6.49 -6.04
N GLU A 64 18.09 -5.25 -5.61
CA GLU A 64 18.09 -4.86 -4.21
C GLU A 64 16.79 -4.18 -3.86
N ALA A 65 16.15 -4.61 -2.76
CA ALA A 65 14.93 -3.97 -2.27
C ALA A 65 14.78 -4.11 -0.74
N THR A 66 14.13 -3.12 -0.14
CA THR A 66 13.58 -3.23 1.22
C THR A 66 12.09 -3.51 1.14
N ILE A 67 11.61 -4.47 1.92
CA ILE A 67 10.20 -4.83 2.05
C ILE A 67 9.77 -4.43 3.47
N LEU A 68 8.87 -3.45 3.57
CA LEU A 68 8.24 -3.02 4.80
C LEU A 68 6.90 -3.74 4.96
N PHE A 69 6.68 -4.33 6.12
CA PHE A 69 5.44 -5.00 6.48
C PHE A 69 4.67 -4.13 7.46
N SER A 70 3.43 -3.79 7.10
CA SER A 70 2.49 -3.14 8.01
C SER A 70 2.19 -4.06 9.18
N HIS A 71 1.86 -5.32 8.88
CA HIS A 71 1.68 -6.42 9.82
C HIS A 71 1.74 -7.76 9.07
N LEU A 72 1.44 -8.88 9.76
CA LEU A 72 1.68 -10.24 9.26
C LEU A 72 0.42 -11.06 9.00
N HIS A 73 -0.73 -10.41 8.73
CA HIS A 73 -1.88 -11.14 8.21
C HIS A 73 -1.60 -11.71 6.81
N TRP A 74 -2.33 -12.75 6.45
CA TRP A 74 -2.03 -13.61 5.30
C TRP A 74 -1.98 -12.82 4.00
N ASP A 75 -2.96 -11.97 3.77
CA ASP A 75 -3.09 -11.09 2.62
C ASP A 75 -1.93 -10.10 2.45
N HIS A 76 -1.11 -9.86 3.48
CA HIS A 76 0.11 -9.05 3.43
C HIS A 76 1.40 -9.86 3.25
N ILE A 77 1.36 -11.19 3.31
CA ILE A 77 2.58 -12.05 3.25
C ILE A 77 2.47 -13.23 2.27
N GLN A 78 1.27 -13.52 1.76
CA GLN A 78 1.00 -14.73 0.95
C GLN A 78 1.78 -14.79 -0.37
N GLY A 79 2.30 -13.65 -0.87
CA GLY A 79 3.07 -13.60 -2.10
C GLY A 79 4.53 -14.04 -1.96
N ILE A 80 5.09 -14.05 -0.74
CA ILE A 80 6.52 -14.34 -0.49
C ILE A 80 7.00 -15.64 -1.16
N PRO A 81 6.34 -16.80 -1.00
CA PRO A 81 6.82 -18.05 -1.62
C PRO A 81 6.79 -18.04 -3.15
N PHE A 82 6.03 -17.13 -3.76
CA PHE A 82 5.88 -17.01 -5.21
C PHE A 82 6.67 -15.85 -5.81
N PHE A 83 7.46 -15.13 -4.99
CA PHE A 83 8.32 -14.05 -5.44
C PHE A 83 9.64 -14.59 -5.96
N LYS A 84 9.65 -14.96 -7.25
CA LYS A 84 10.80 -15.56 -7.95
C LYS A 84 12.16 -14.85 -7.73
N PRO A 85 12.26 -13.52 -7.56
CA PRO A 85 13.52 -12.88 -7.22
C PRO A 85 14.21 -13.41 -5.95
N LEU A 86 13.47 -13.99 -4.99
CA LEU A 86 14.05 -14.59 -3.79
C LEU A 86 14.84 -15.88 -4.05
N PHE A 87 14.78 -16.44 -5.26
CA PHE A 87 15.45 -17.68 -5.63
C PHE A 87 16.75 -17.45 -6.43
N ASN A 88 17.22 -16.21 -6.52
CA ASN A 88 18.49 -15.87 -7.17
C ASN A 88 19.50 -15.31 -6.14
N PRO A 89 20.67 -15.96 -5.96
CA PRO A 89 21.64 -15.58 -4.93
C PRO A 89 22.38 -14.26 -5.20
N ARG A 90 22.20 -13.67 -6.39
CA ARG A 90 22.71 -12.32 -6.71
C ARG A 90 21.79 -11.20 -6.23
N ASN A 91 20.61 -11.51 -5.72
CA ASN A 91 19.67 -10.52 -5.21
C ASN A 91 19.83 -10.34 -3.70
N THR A 92 19.49 -9.15 -3.21
CA THR A 92 19.52 -8.79 -1.80
C THR A 92 18.17 -8.20 -1.37
N PHE A 93 17.55 -8.79 -0.36
CA PHE A 93 16.29 -8.31 0.19
C PHE A 93 16.38 -8.06 1.68
N ARG A 94 15.85 -6.91 2.10
CA ARG A 94 15.76 -6.53 3.51
C ARG A 94 14.30 -6.54 3.93
N PHE A 95 13.95 -7.44 4.84
CA PHE A 95 12.61 -7.57 5.38
C PHE A 95 12.55 -6.77 6.68
N MET A 96 11.56 -5.90 6.82
CA MET A 96 11.38 -5.10 8.02
C MET A 96 9.91 -5.09 8.45
N GLY A 97 9.62 -5.47 9.68
CA GLY A 97 8.26 -5.50 10.21
C GLY A 97 8.26 -5.58 11.73
N GLN A 98 7.09 -5.48 12.35
CA GLN A 98 6.99 -5.51 13.81
C GLN A 98 7.09 -6.94 14.34
N ASP A 99 7.70 -7.11 15.51
CA ASP A 99 7.53 -8.34 16.29
C ASP A 99 6.05 -8.52 16.66
N THR A 100 5.58 -9.76 16.63
CA THR A 100 4.24 -10.08 17.13
C THR A 100 4.26 -10.23 18.65
N LYS A 101 3.09 -10.40 19.27
CA LYS A 101 2.99 -10.68 20.70
C LYS A 101 3.79 -11.93 21.12
N ASP A 102 3.85 -12.94 20.26
CA ASP A 102 4.34 -14.28 20.62
C ASP A 102 5.70 -14.62 19.97
N LEU A 103 6.02 -13.99 18.84
CA LEU A 103 7.19 -14.32 18.02
C LEU A 103 7.88 -13.06 17.50
N THR A 104 9.20 -13.14 17.33
CA THR A 104 9.94 -12.12 16.56
C THR A 104 9.43 -12.06 15.12
N PHE A 105 9.63 -10.93 14.46
CA PHE A 105 9.25 -10.71 13.07
C PHE A 105 9.81 -11.81 12.15
N GLN A 106 11.12 -12.08 12.24
CA GLN A 106 11.76 -13.15 11.46
C GLN A 106 11.11 -14.51 11.75
N ARG A 107 10.91 -14.85 13.03
CA ARG A 107 10.37 -16.15 13.41
C ARG A 107 8.93 -16.34 12.92
N SER A 108 8.15 -15.26 12.89
CA SER A 108 6.79 -15.28 12.37
C SER A 108 6.75 -15.66 10.88
N LEU A 109 7.66 -15.09 10.06
CA LEU A 109 7.80 -15.44 8.65
C LEU A 109 8.30 -16.88 8.45
N GLU A 110 9.25 -17.34 9.28
CA GLU A 110 9.73 -18.73 9.24
C GLU A 110 8.62 -19.74 9.54
N VAL A 111 7.78 -19.48 10.54
CA VAL A 111 6.66 -20.36 10.91
C VAL A 111 5.63 -20.42 9.79
N GLN A 112 5.34 -19.29 9.13
CA GLN A 112 4.39 -19.27 8.03
C GLN A 112 4.91 -20.01 6.78
N GLN A 113 6.22 -20.07 6.58
CA GLN A 113 6.88 -20.87 5.55
C GLN A 113 7.31 -22.27 6.03
N ALA A 114 6.79 -22.74 7.17
CA ALA A 114 7.12 -24.07 7.65
C ALA A 114 6.65 -25.13 6.64
N SER A 115 7.42 -26.22 6.55
CA SER A 115 7.21 -27.30 5.58
C SER A 115 5.82 -27.95 5.63
N SER A 116 5.11 -27.80 6.76
CA SER A 116 3.71 -28.23 6.93
C SER A 116 2.72 -27.45 6.06
N PHE A 117 3.03 -26.20 5.70
CA PHE A 117 2.16 -25.30 4.94
C PHE A 117 2.64 -25.09 3.50
N PHE A 118 3.96 -25.14 3.28
CA PHE A 118 4.54 -24.96 1.95
C PHE A 118 5.90 -25.67 1.86
N PRO A 119 6.25 -26.33 0.72
CA PRO A 119 7.48 -27.12 0.62
C PRO A 119 8.77 -26.30 0.48
N VAL A 120 8.67 -24.96 0.46
CA VAL A 120 9.79 -24.04 0.30
C VAL A 120 9.90 -23.18 1.56
N ASP A 121 10.93 -23.41 2.36
CA ASP A 121 11.26 -22.55 3.48
C ASP A 121 12.09 -21.32 3.04
N LEU A 122 12.35 -20.42 3.99
CA LEU A 122 13.16 -19.22 3.74
C LEU A 122 14.64 -19.55 3.41
N GLU A 123 15.15 -20.72 3.79
CA GLU A 123 16.52 -21.13 3.49
C GLU A 123 16.68 -21.56 2.03
N TYR A 124 15.67 -22.25 1.48
CA TYR A 124 15.62 -22.64 0.07
C TYR A 124 15.62 -21.42 -0.88
N MET A 125 15.08 -20.29 -0.43
CA MET A 125 15.07 -19.03 -1.16
C MET A 125 16.49 -18.41 -1.22
N SER A 126 17.30 -18.79 -2.20
CA SER A 126 18.76 -18.51 -2.23
C SER A 126 19.22 -17.03 -2.22
N ALA A 127 18.33 -16.05 -2.39
CA ALA A 127 18.68 -14.64 -2.28
C ALA A 127 19.25 -14.29 -0.89
N ARG A 128 20.09 -13.25 -0.84
CA ARG A 128 20.61 -12.69 0.41
C ARG A 128 19.45 -12.00 1.14
N LYS A 129 19.20 -12.40 2.39
CA LYS A 129 18.09 -11.89 3.19
C LYS A 129 18.61 -11.36 4.51
N SER A 130 18.03 -10.26 4.98
CA SER A 130 18.19 -9.78 6.35
C SER A 130 16.84 -9.37 6.91
N PHE A 131 16.61 -9.62 8.19
CA PHE A 131 15.35 -9.37 8.88
C PHE A 131 15.60 -8.36 9.99
N HIS A 132 14.73 -7.34 10.08
CA HIS A 132 14.85 -6.27 11.06
C HIS A 132 13.50 -6.04 11.74
N SER A 133 13.46 -6.21 13.06
CA SER A 133 12.28 -5.87 13.83
C SER A 133 12.15 -4.35 13.93
N LEU A 134 10.97 -3.83 13.60
CA LEU A 134 10.66 -2.40 13.66
C LEU A 134 9.87 -2.06 14.91
N THR A 135 10.14 -0.87 15.44
CA THR A 135 9.30 -0.16 16.41
C THR A 135 8.84 1.15 15.78
N GLU A 136 7.98 1.88 16.49
CA GLU A 136 7.72 3.27 16.13
C GLU A 136 9.01 4.10 16.13
N GLY A 137 9.11 5.04 15.19
CA GLY A 137 10.30 5.87 15.06
C GLY A 137 10.52 6.33 13.63
N THR A 138 11.67 6.97 13.39
CA THR A 138 12.09 7.41 12.06
C THR A 138 13.46 6.83 11.77
N PHE A 139 13.65 6.31 10.56
CA PHE A 139 14.91 5.75 10.09
C PHE A 139 15.14 6.05 8.61
N GLN A 140 16.37 5.83 8.15
CA GLN A 140 16.77 6.04 6.76
C GLN A 140 17.02 4.70 6.08
N GLN A 141 16.55 4.55 4.85
CA GLN A 141 16.84 3.43 3.98
C GLN A 141 17.17 3.93 2.58
N GLY A 142 18.47 4.06 2.27
CA GLY A 142 18.89 4.70 1.03
C GLY A 142 18.33 6.14 0.94
N PRO A 143 17.62 6.51 -0.13
CA PRO A 143 17.01 7.85 -0.26
C PRO A 143 15.70 8.01 0.52
N PHE A 144 15.15 6.93 1.08
CA PHE A 144 13.85 6.94 1.77
C PHE A 144 14.00 7.28 3.25
N SER A 145 13.44 8.42 3.65
CA SER A 145 13.16 8.72 5.05
C SER A 145 11.82 8.14 5.44
N ILE A 146 11.84 7.18 6.37
CA ILE A 146 10.68 6.38 6.73
C ILE A 146 10.36 6.64 8.20
N GLN A 147 9.14 7.12 8.46
CA GLN A 147 8.58 7.24 9.80
C GLN A 147 7.50 6.16 9.97
N ALA A 148 7.71 5.26 10.93
CA ALA A 148 6.75 4.23 11.33
C ALA A 148 5.94 4.69 12.53
N ARG A 149 4.63 4.45 12.50
CA ARG A 149 3.68 4.71 13.59
C ARG A 149 2.73 3.55 13.76
N ARG A 150 2.35 3.26 15.00
CA ARG A 150 1.39 2.21 15.31
C ARG A 150 -0.03 2.67 14.96
N LEU A 151 -0.77 1.82 14.27
CA LEU A 151 -2.16 2.05 13.88
C LEU A 151 -3.13 1.22 14.73
N ASN A 152 -4.42 1.52 14.58
CA ASN A 152 -5.49 0.87 15.32
C ASN A 152 -5.97 -0.41 14.61
N HIS A 153 -5.30 -1.54 14.86
CA HIS A 153 -5.66 -2.84 14.27
C HIS A 153 -5.57 -3.95 15.31
N PRO A 154 -6.49 -4.95 15.32
CA PRO A 154 -6.32 -6.16 16.12
C PRO A 154 -4.97 -6.83 15.85
N GLY A 155 -4.22 -7.13 16.91
CA GLY A 155 -2.85 -7.68 16.78
C GLY A 155 -1.75 -6.64 16.50
N GLY A 156 -2.13 -5.40 16.13
CA GLY A 156 -1.21 -4.31 15.82
C GLY A 156 -0.85 -4.20 14.33
N CYS A 157 -0.67 -2.97 13.89
CA CYS A 157 -0.28 -2.62 12.52
C CYS A 157 0.65 -1.38 12.57
N LEU A 158 1.56 -1.28 11.60
CA LEU A 158 2.38 -0.09 11.35
C LEU A 158 1.93 0.63 10.08
N GLY A 159 1.75 1.95 10.22
CA GLY A 159 1.66 2.88 9.11
C GLY A 159 3.02 3.51 8.83
N PHE A 160 3.27 3.83 7.56
CA PHE A 160 4.55 4.38 7.12
C PHE A 160 4.35 5.71 6.40
N ARG A 161 5.03 6.75 6.86
CA ARG A 161 5.28 7.98 6.09
C ARG A 161 6.65 7.86 5.44
N ILE A 162 6.67 7.95 4.11
CA ILE A 162 7.85 7.73 3.27
C ILE A 162 8.11 9.03 2.50
N GLN A 163 9.29 9.58 2.70
CA GLN A 163 9.72 10.82 2.07
C GLN A 163 11.01 10.60 1.27
N VAL A 164 11.03 11.11 0.04
CA VAL A 164 12.22 11.20 -0.82
C VAL A 164 12.27 12.61 -1.39
N GLY A 165 13.31 13.37 -1.03
CA GLY A 165 13.34 14.80 -1.32
C GLY A 165 12.13 15.49 -0.71
N GLU A 166 11.37 16.22 -1.53
CA GLU A 166 10.13 16.84 -1.07
C GLU A 166 8.87 15.98 -1.28
N ALA A 167 8.96 14.86 -2.02
CA ALA A 167 7.83 13.98 -2.28
C ALA A 167 7.49 13.13 -1.05
N CYS A 168 6.22 13.12 -0.66
CA CYS A 168 5.77 12.40 0.53
C CYS A 168 4.55 11.52 0.26
N LEU A 169 4.71 10.23 0.56
CA LEU A 169 3.68 9.20 0.54
C LEU A 169 3.41 8.72 1.97
N VAL A 170 2.14 8.49 2.31
CA VAL A 170 1.75 7.75 3.52
C VAL A 170 0.98 6.49 3.15
N TYR A 171 1.37 5.38 3.74
CA TYR A 171 0.69 4.09 3.65
C TYR A 171 0.13 3.74 5.03
N ALA A 172 -1.19 3.75 5.15
CA ALA A 172 -1.93 3.46 6.37
C ALA A 172 -3.11 2.55 6.05
N THR A 173 -2.79 1.29 5.79
CA THR A 173 -3.77 0.19 5.62
C THR A 173 -4.15 -0.40 6.97
N ASP A 174 -5.24 -1.16 7.03
CA ASP A 174 -5.61 -2.01 8.17
C ASP A 174 -5.63 -1.19 9.46
N THR A 175 -6.49 -0.18 9.48
CA THR A 175 -6.69 0.67 10.65
C THR A 175 -8.17 0.96 10.83
N GLU A 176 -8.66 0.80 12.04
CA GLU A 176 -10.02 1.18 12.44
C GLU A 176 -10.07 2.65 12.81
N HIS A 177 -11.04 3.36 12.24
CA HIS A 177 -11.22 4.79 12.43
C HIS A 177 -11.84 5.11 13.79
N ILE A 178 -11.60 6.34 14.24
CA ILE A 178 -12.31 6.94 15.38
C ILE A 178 -13.66 7.44 14.87
N VAL A 179 -14.76 6.97 15.46
CA VAL A 179 -16.13 7.28 14.99
C VAL A 179 -16.48 8.76 15.15
N GLU A 180 -15.91 9.41 16.16
CA GLU A 180 -16.19 10.80 16.50
C GLU A 180 -15.52 11.81 15.56
N GLY A 181 -14.55 11.39 14.73
CA GLY A 181 -13.86 12.31 13.82
C GLY A 181 -12.50 11.81 13.32
N PRO A 182 -11.66 12.74 12.81
CA PRO A 182 -10.33 12.39 12.32
C PRO A 182 -9.47 11.76 13.41
N ASP A 183 -8.73 10.71 13.04
CA ASP A 183 -7.76 10.06 13.91
C ASP A 183 -6.49 10.94 14.03
N PRO A 184 -6.14 11.44 15.23
CA PRO A 184 -4.96 12.27 15.42
C PRO A 184 -3.64 11.62 14.98
N VAL A 185 -3.52 10.29 15.11
CA VAL A 185 -2.32 9.54 14.70
C VAL A 185 -2.20 9.56 13.18
N ILE A 186 -3.30 9.28 12.47
CA ILE A 186 -3.34 9.34 11.01
C ILE A 186 -3.11 10.77 10.52
N VAL A 187 -3.76 11.75 11.15
CA VAL A 187 -3.61 13.16 10.77
C VAL A 187 -2.18 13.64 10.92
N ASP A 188 -1.50 13.26 12.01
CA ASP A 188 -0.10 13.62 12.21
C ASP A 188 0.82 12.92 11.19
N LEU A 189 0.65 11.61 11.00
CA LEU A 189 1.44 10.83 10.05
C LEU A 189 1.28 11.34 8.62
N ALA A 190 0.04 11.68 8.21
CA ALA A 190 -0.32 12.11 6.86
C ALA A 190 -0.19 13.62 6.62
N ARG A 191 0.27 14.41 7.61
CA ARG A 191 0.29 15.86 7.53
C ARG A 191 1.00 16.35 6.26
N HIS A 192 0.27 17.10 5.44
CA HIS A 192 0.70 17.68 4.16
C HIS A 192 1.33 16.68 3.18
N ALA A 193 0.99 15.39 3.27
CA ALA A 193 1.50 14.40 2.32
C ALA A 193 0.94 14.67 0.91
N ASP A 194 1.73 14.35 -0.11
CA ASP A 194 1.28 14.40 -1.50
C ASP A 194 0.25 13.30 -1.76
N LEU A 195 0.44 12.14 -1.11
CA LEU A 195 -0.40 10.96 -1.29
C LEU A 195 -0.64 10.26 0.04
N LEU A 196 -1.91 10.00 0.35
CA LEU A 196 -2.32 9.09 1.43
C LEU A 196 -2.98 7.86 0.81
N ILE A 197 -2.42 6.69 1.04
CA ILE A 197 -3.00 5.39 0.72
C ILE A 197 -3.61 4.87 2.02
N PHE A 198 -4.94 4.73 2.06
CA PHE A 198 -5.67 4.50 3.30
C PHE A 198 -6.68 3.37 3.18
N ASP A 199 -6.86 2.65 4.29
CA ASP A 199 -7.86 1.61 4.42
C ASP A 199 -9.29 2.15 4.21
N THR A 200 -10.00 1.55 3.25
CA THR A 200 -11.40 1.83 2.99
C THR A 200 -12.19 0.54 2.81
N ASN A 201 -11.87 -0.47 3.63
CA ASN A 201 -12.42 -1.81 3.48
C ASN A 201 -13.96 -1.78 3.49
N TYR A 202 -14.57 -0.95 4.33
CA TYR A 202 -16.03 -0.95 4.51
C TYR A 202 -16.72 0.29 3.96
N THR A 203 -17.99 0.13 3.59
CA THR A 203 -18.94 1.23 3.54
C THR A 203 -19.38 1.66 4.95
N PRO A 204 -19.85 2.90 5.13
CA PRO A 204 -20.43 3.35 6.40
C PRO A 204 -21.57 2.47 6.91
N GLU A 205 -22.35 1.89 6.00
CA GLU A 205 -23.46 1.00 6.36
C GLU A 205 -22.94 -0.33 6.92
N GLU A 206 -22.04 -0.99 6.19
CA GLU A 206 -21.44 -2.26 6.64
C GLU A 206 -20.75 -2.10 7.98
N TYR A 207 -20.02 -1.00 8.17
CA TYR A 207 -19.36 -0.71 9.44
C TYR A 207 -20.36 -0.69 10.60
N ARG A 208 -21.47 0.05 10.45
CA ARG A 208 -22.54 0.15 11.46
C ARG A 208 -23.29 -1.18 11.67
N GLN A 209 -23.32 -2.05 10.67
CA GLN A 209 -24.04 -3.33 10.71
C GLN A 209 -23.25 -4.51 11.31
N GLY A 210 -22.04 -4.28 11.82
CA GLY A 210 -21.32 -5.28 12.62
C GLY A 210 -19.84 -5.45 12.32
N ARG A 211 -19.20 -4.50 11.63
CA ARG A 211 -17.75 -4.54 11.39
C ARG A 211 -16.92 -3.72 12.38
N VAL A 212 -17.56 -3.11 13.39
CA VAL A 212 -16.86 -2.46 14.51
C VAL A 212 -15.98 -3.47 15.24
N GLY A 213 -14.73 -3.10 15.51
CA GLY A 213 -13.70 -3.91 16.15
C GLY A 213 -12.88 -4.78 15.18
N TRP A 214 -13.19 -4.75 13.88
CA TRP A 214 -12.52 -5.60 12.89
C TRP A 214 -11.23 -4.97 12.36
N GLY A 215 -10.87 -3.76 12.80
CA GLY A 215 -9.59 -3.16 12.44
C GLY A 215 -9.53 -2.45 11.10
N HIS A 216 -10.67 -2.07 10.51
CA HIS A 216 -10.72 -1.41 9.20
C HIS A 216 -11.62 -0.18 9.19
N SER A 217 -11.51 0.60 8.11
CA SER A 217 -12.08 1.93 7.98
C SER A 217 -13.08 2.06 6.84
N THR A 218 -13.73 3.23 6.83
CA THR A 218 -14.67 3.61 5.79
C THR A 218 -14.08 4.68 4.90
N TRP A 219 -14.54 4.75 3.64
CA TRP A 219 -14.15 5.80 2.72
C TRP A 219 -14.52 7.22 3.22
N GLU A 220 -15.58 7.36 4.03
CA GLU A 220 -15.93 8.64 4.67
C GLU A 220 -14.84 9.09 5.65
N HIS A 221 -14.38 8.19 6.51
CA HIS A 221 -13.33 8.51 7.48
C HIS A 221 -11.96 8.68 6.83
N ALA A 222 -11.70 7.98 5.73
CA ALA A 222 -10.53 8.25 4.89
C ALA A 222 -10.51 9.70 4.39
N ILE A 223 -11.65 10.21 3.91
CA ILE A 223 -11.80 11.60 3.47
C ILE A 223 -11.65 12.58 4.65
N LEU A 224 -12.23 12.28 5.82
CA LEU A 224 -12.10 13.10 7.03
C LEU A 224 -10.62 13.24 7.43
N ASN A 225 -9.89 12.13 7.51
CA ASN A 225 -8.46 12.11 7.82
C ASN A 225 -7.65 12.88 6.77
N ALA A 226 -7.88 12.62 5.48
CA ALA A 226 -7.15 13.28 4.40
C ALA A 226 -7.33 14.80 4.41
N ARG A 227 -8.55 15.29 4.66
CA ARG A 227 -8.85 16.73 4.78
C ARG A 227 -8.19 17.34 6.01
N ALA A 228 -8.31 16.71 7.17
CA ALA A 228 -7.72 17.20 8.41
C ALA A 228 -6.18 17.25 8.35
N ALA A 229 -5.57 16.30 7.64
CA ALA A 229 -4.13 16.27 7.40
C ALA A 229 -3.65 17.22 6.29
N GLY A 230 -4.55 17.81 5.50
CA GLY A 230 -4.20 18.63 4.34
C GLY A 230 -3.47 17.83 3.25
N VAL A 231 -3.87 16.57 3.02
CA VAL A 231 -3.31 15.70 1.99
C VAL A 231 -3.75 16.15 0.60
N ARG A 232 -2.86 16.06 -0.40
CA ARG A 232 -3.19 16.47 -1.79
C ARG A 232 -4.06 15.47 -2.54
N ARG A 233 -3.82 14.16 -2.36
CA ARG A 233 -4.59 13.06 -2.97
C ARG A 233 -4.78 11.91 -2.00
N LEU A 234 -6.00 11.37 -1.98
CA LEU A 234 -6.36 10.17 -1.23
C LEU A 234 -6.55 8.99 -2.19
N VAL A 235 -5.86 7.89 -1.93
CA VAL A 235 -6.07 6.60 -2.59
C VAL A 235 -6.81 5.70 -1.61
N MET A 236 -8.04 5.36 -1.96
CA MET A 236 -8.84 4.36 -1.25
C MET A 236 -8.28 2.98 -1.56
N PHE A 237 -7.91 2.22 -0.54
CA PHE A 237 -7.15 0.97 -0.65
C PHE A 237 -7.73 -0.10 0.30
N HIS A 238 -7.24 -1.33 0.17
CA HIS A 238 -7.65 -2.46 0.99
C HIS A 238 -9.13 -2.84 0.79
N HIS A 239 -9.55 -2.91 -0.47
CA HIS A 239 -10.95 -3.15 -0.83
C HIS A 239 -11.42 -4.52 -0.32
N ASP A 240 -12.62 -4.57 0.26
CA ASP A 240 -13.20 -5.81 0.78
C ASP A 240 -13.27 -6.89 -0.32
N GLN A 241 -13.04 -8.13 0.09
CA GLN A 241 -13.07 -9.26 -0.84
C GLN A 241 -14.45 -9.50 -1.47
N ASP A 242 -15.52 -9.05 -0.84
CA ASP A 242 -16.90 -9.20 -1.31
C ASP A 242 -17.38 -7.99 -2.16
N HIS A 243 -16.57 -6.92 -2.27
CA HIS A 243 -16.88 -5.78 -3.13
C HIS A 243 -16.42 -6.01 -4.58
N ASP A 244 -17.35 -6.45 -5.42
CA ASP A 244 -17.13 -6.55 -6.86
C ASP A 244 -16.88 -5.18 -7.54
N ASP A 245 -16.57 -5.20 -8.82
CA ASP A 245 -16.28 -4.01 -9.61
C ASP A 245 -17.46 -3.03 -9.67
N VAL A 246 -18.71 -3.49 -9.52
CA VAL A 246 -19.90 -2.62 -9.52
C VAL A 246 -20.03 -1.90 -8.18
N ALA A 247 -19.82 -2.62 -7.08
CA ALA A 247 -19.77 -2.07 -5.73
C ALA A 247 -18.64 -1.05 -5.61
N MET A 248 -17.43 -1.40 -6.07
CA MET A 248 -16.27 -0.50 -6.02
C MET A 248 -16.48 0.79 -6.83
N ASP A 249 -17.12 0.68 -7.99
CA ASP A 249 -17.54 1.83 -8.78
C ASP A 249 -18.53 2.74 -8.04
N ALA A 250 -19.47 2.16 -7.30
CA ALA A 250 -20.44 2.91 -6.51
C ALA A 250 -19.77 3.62 -5.33
N ILE A 251 -18.85 2.94 -4.64
CA ILE A 251 -18.03 3.50 -3.56
C ILE A 251 -17.18 4.66 -4.08
N GLU A 252 -16.46 4.48 -5.19
CA GLU A 252 -15.62 5.54 -5.75
C GLU A 252 -16.45 6.76 -6.17
N ARG A 253 -17.61 6.55 -6.83
CA ARG A 253 -18.52 7.65 -7.17
C ARG A 253 -19.04 8.39 -5.95
N ALA A 254 -19.43 7.67 -4.89
CA ALA A 254 -19.90 8.29 -3.64
C ALA A 254 -18.78 9.12 -2.99
N ALA A 255 -17.59 8.53 -2.86
CA ALA A 255 -16.43 9.23 -2.30
C ALA A 255 -16.06 10.49 -3.10
N HIS A 256 -16.11 10.43 -4.44
CA HIS A 256 -15.77 11.55 -5.30
C HIS A 256 -16.72 12.74 -5.16
N GLN A 257 -17.99 12.52 -4.81
CA GLN A 257 -18.94 13.61 -4.51
C GLN A 257 -18.53 14.43 -3.29
N HIS A 258 -17.78 13.82 -2.36
CA HIS A 258 -17.25 14.49 -1.18
C HIS A 258 -15.80 14.95 -1.39
N CYS A 259 -14.98 14.24 -2.16
CA CYS A 259 -13.58 14.59 -2.37
C CYS A 259 -13.19 14.41 -3.84
N GLY A 260 -13.15 15.50 -4.61
CA GLY A 260 -12.71 15.45 -6.02
C GLY A 260 -11.25 15.00 -6.21
N ASN A 261 -10.49 14.91 -5.12
CA ASN A 261 -9.09 14.50 -5.08
C ASN A 261 -8.88 13.09 -4.51
N CYS A 262 -9.95 12.27 -4.42
CA CYS A 262 -9.86 10.86 -4.08
C CYS A 262 -10.21 9.93 -5.25
N PHE A 263 -9.63 8.74 -5.25
CA PHE A 263 -9.91 7.67 -6.19
C PHE A 263 -9.55 6.32 -5.57
N ALA A 264 -10.15 5.24 -6.07
CA ALA A 264 -9.88 3.90 -5.60
C ALA A 264 -8.66 3.28 -6.30
N ALA A 265 -7.84 2.58 -5.52
CA ALA A 265 -6.68 1.88 -6.01
C ALA A 265 -7.10 0.80 -7.01
N ARG A 266 -6.29 0.61 -8.05
CA ARG A 266 -6.46 -0.45 -9.03
C ARG A 266 -5.15 -1.17 -9.24
N GLU A 267 -5.20 -2.46 -9.47
CA GLU A 267 -4.01 -3.21 -9.86
C GLU A 267 -3.41 -2.67 -11.14
N GLY A 268 -2.08 -2.64 -11.18
CA GLY A 268 -1.30 -2.09 -12.28
C GLY A 268 -1.26 -0.57 -12.34
N MET A 269 -2.07 0.15 -11.53
CA MET A 269 -2.04 1.60 -11.42
C MET A 269 -0.65 2.08 -11.00
N VAL A 270 -0.17 3.13 -11.64
CA VAL A 270 1.11 3.78 -11.36
C VAL A 270 0.86 5.26 -11.09
N LEU A 271 1.45 5.78 -10.03
CA LEU A 271 1.44 7.19 -9.69
C LEU A 271 2.86 7.71 -9.72
N GLN A 272 3.10 8.81 -10.42
CA GLN A 272 4.38 9.50 -10.36
C GLN A 272 4.22 10.75 -9.48
N LEU A 273 4.92 10.76 -8.34
CA LEU A 273 5.10 11.95 -7.52
C LEU A 273 6.34 12.68 -8.06
N GLN A 274 6.11 13.73 -8.87
CA GLN A 274 7.16 14.59 -9.43
C GLN A 274 7.22 15.94 -8.72
N GLU A 275 8.42 16.51 -8.69
CA GLU A 275 8.59 17.96 -8.65
C GLU A 275 8.34 18.50 -10.06
N ARG A 276 7.09 18.78 -10.42
CA ARG A 276 6.82 19.80 -11.43
C ARG A 276 6.36 21.04 -10.69
N LYS A 277 6.93 22.19 -10.98
CA LYS A 277 6.27 23.47 -10.70
C LYS A 277 5.44 23.74 -11.95
N ASP A 278 4.13 23.77 -11.82
CA ASP A 278 3.31 24.45 -12.83
C ASP A 278 3.67 25.95 -12.86
N ALA A 279 3.03 26.72 -13.74
CA ALA A 279 3.30 28.17 -13.87
C ALA A 279 3.07 28.96 -12.55
N GLU A 280 2.40 28.35 -11.57
CA GLU A 280 2.08 28.91 -10.25
C GLU A 280 2.92 28.27 -9.11
N GLY A 281 3.71 27.22 -9.39
CA GLY A 281 4.60 26.56 -8.45
C GLY A 281 4.06 25.31 -7.75
N ALA A 282 2.90 24.78 -8.14
CA ALA A 282 2.30 23.58 -7.54
C ALA A 282 2.76 22.27 -8.20
N ARG A 283 2.79 21.18 -7.41
CA ARG A 283 3.21 19.83 -7.86
C ARG A 283 2.07 19.05 -8.48
N GLU A 284 2.32 18.46 -9.65
CA GLU A 284 1.37 17.64 -10.37
C GLU A 284 1.65 16.14 -10.19
N LEU A 285 0.58 15.38 -9.93
CA LEU A 285 0.59 13.93 -9.79
C LEU A 285 0.06 13.29 -11.07
N GLU A 286 0.87 12.48 -11.73
CA GLU A 286 0.45 11.77 -12.95
C GLU A 286 0.02 10.33 -12.60
N ILE A 287 -1.22 9.99 -12.96
CA ILE A 287 -1.79 8.64 -12.81
C ILE A 287 -1.73 7.93 -14.16
N LEU A 288 -0.99 6.82 -14.22
CA LEU A 288 -0.93 5.93 -15.38
C LEU A 288 -1.63 4.62 -15.03
N LEU A 289 -2.76 4.33 -15.71
CA LEU A 289 -3.46 3.06 -15.59
C LEU A 289 -2.86 2.00 -16.53
N PRO A 290 -3.00 0.70 -16.20
CA PRO A 290 -2.34 -0.39 -16.94
C PRO A 290 -2.73 -0.55 -18.42
N GLU A 291 -3.78 0.12 -18.91
CA GLU A 291 -4.23 0.04 -20.30
C GLU A 291 -4.39 1.41 -20.99
N GLY A 292 -3.47 2.35 -20.78
CA GLY A 292 -3.41 3.59 -21.58
C GLY A 292 -4.59 4.57 -21.40
N GLY A 293 -5.59 4.21 -20.61
CA GLY A 293 -6.62 5.12 -20.11
C GLY A 293 -5.99 6.10 -19.14
N ARG A 294 -5.61 7.29 -19.62
CA ARG A 294 -5.40 8.41 -18.70
C ARG A 294 -6.74 8.68 -18.02
N LEU A 295 -6.77 8.69 -16.70
CA LEU A 295 -7.76 9.50 -16.00
C LEU A 295 -7.39 10.95 -16.31
N SER A 296 -7.85 11.49 -17.44
CA SER A 296 -7.71 12.90 -17.75
C SER A 296 -8.64 13.66 -16.81
N HIS A 297 -8.21 13.91 -15.58
CA HIS A 297 -8.77 15.01 -14.80
C HIS A 297 -8.10 16.28 -15.33
N ASN A 298 -8.83 17.01 -16.18
CA ASN A 298 -8.49 18.40 -16.45
C ASN A 298 -8.51 19.14 -15.10
N LEU A 299 -7.31 19.43 -14.61
CA LEU A 299 -7.05 20.47 -13.64
C LEU A 299 -7.28 21.80 -14.36
N SER A 300 -7.95 22.74 -13.69
CA SER A 300 -8.35 24.09 -14.11
C SER A 300 -9.69 24.25 -14.85
N ALA A 301 -10.46 25.22 -14.35
CA ALA A 301 -11.67 25.84 -14.89
C ALA A 301 -13.05 25.19 -14.58
N VAL A 302 -13.52 25.40 -13.34
CA VAL A 302 -14.89 25.93 -13.14
C VAL A 302 -14.76 27.23 -12.34
N SER A 303 -14.39 28.30 -13.03
CA SER A 303 -14.66 29.66 -12.59
C SER A 303 -15.98 30.12 -13.21
N ALA A 304 -16.93 30.48 -12.35
CA ALA A 304 -17.98 31.46 -12.51
C ALA A 304 -18.62 31.68 -13.90
N SER A 305 -19.92 31.34 -13.98
CA SER A 305 -20.97 32.28 -14.41
C SER A 305 -22.31 31.82 -13.86
#